data_AF-A0A1H1MHM3-F1
#
_entry.id   AF-A0A1H1MHM3-F1
#
_cell.length_a   1.000
_cell.length_b   1.000
_cell.length_c   1.000
_cell.angle_alpha   90.00
_cell.angle_beta   90.00
_cell.angle_gamma   90.00
#
_symmetry.space_group_name_H-M   'P 1'
#
loop_
_entity.id
_entity.type
_entity.pdbx_description
1 polymer ?
#
loop_
_entity_poly.entity_id
_entity_poly.type
_entity_poly.pdbx_seq_one_letter_code
_entity_poly.pdbx_strand_id
1 'polypeptide(L)'
;MTGYGKDGTECTGDDCEKALSRLYEFLDSELDASDADEIRHHLAACEPCLDAFDAEEAMKKLIKRGCGDEPAPEQLRAKVMAVFASRTTITVRQS
;
A
#
# COMPACT_ATOMS: atom_id res chain seq x y z
N MET A 1 -19.04 15.54 -12.53
CA MET A 1 -17.77 15.70 -13.26
C MET A 1 -17.33 14.30 -13.63
N THR A 2 -17.53 13.89 -14.87
CA THR A 2 -17.23 12.52 -15.33
C THR A 2 -15.79 12.47 -15.81
N GLY A 3 -14.93 11.73 -15.11
CA GLY A 3 -13.59 11.40 -15.58
C GLY A 3 -13.68 10.36 -16.70
N TYR A 4 -12.85 10.47 -17.72
CA TYR A 4 -12.77 9.46 -18.78
C TYR A 4 -11.60 8.53 -18.46
N GLY A 5 -11.90 7.25 -18.24
CA GLY A 5 -10.88 6.21 -18.19
C GLY A 5 -10.16 6.12 -19.55
N LYS A 6 -8.88 5.75 -19.51
CA LYS A 6 -7.98 5.68 -20.69
C LYS A 6 -8.46 4.72 -21.80
N ASP A 7 -9.42 3.86 -21.50
CA ASP A 7 -9.99 2.86 -22.42
C ASP A 7 -11.38 3.25 -22.98
N GLY A 8 -11.88 4.46 -22.67
CA GLY A 8 -13.25 4.86 -22.98
C GLY A 8 -14.32 4.15 -22.14
N THR A 9 -13.91 3.41 -21.11
CA THR A 9 -14.82 2.83 -20.11
C THR A 9 -15.20 3.92 -19.10
N GLU A 10 -16.50 4.08 -18.89
CA GLU A 10 -17.08 5.05 -17.96
C GLU A 10 -16.68 4.67 -16.52
N CYS A 11 -15.78 5.43 -15.89
CA CYS A 11 -15.57 5.27 -14.46
C CYS A 11 -16.78 5.91 -13.76
N THR A 12 -17.54 5.11 -13.01
CA THR A 12 -18.59 5.68 -12.18
C THR A 12 -17.92 6.47 -11.06
N GLY A 13 -18.46 7.65 -10.71
CA GLY A 13 -17.86 8.49 -9.65
C GLY A 13 -17.68 7.74 -8.33
N ASP A 14 -18.57 6.78 -8.07
CA ASP A 14 -18.56 5.93 -6.88
C ASP A 14 -17.33 5.02 -6.82
N ASP A 15 -16.83 4.49 -7.94
CA ASP A 15 -15.63 3.63 -7.94
C ASP A 15 -14.35 4.44 -7.69
N CYS A 16 -14.28 5.65 -8.24
CA CYS A 16 -13.21 6.59 -7.93
C CYS A 16 -13.23 7.01 -6.46
N GLU A 17 -14.41 7.27 -5.90
CA GLU A 17 -14.58 7.63 -4.48
C GLU A 17 -14.16 6.47 -3.56
N LYS A 18 -14.53 5.23 -3.89
CA LYS A 18 -14.07 4.04 -3.16
C LYS A 18 -12.55 3.88 -3.21
N ALA A 19 -11.95 4.00 -4.40
CA ALA A 19 -10.50 3.87 -4.54
C ALA A 19 -9.74 4.97 -3.78
N LEU A 20 -10.20 6.23 -3.85
CA LEU A 20 -9.56 7.36 -3.19
C LEU A 20 -9.77 7.36 -1.67
N SER A 21 -10.94 6.94 -1.19
CA SER A 21 -11.23 6.88 0.26
C SER A 21 -10.37 5.85 1.00
N ARG A 22 -9.94 4.79 0.31
CA ARG A 22 -9.09 3.73 0.87
C ARG A 22 -7.64 3.77 0.38
N LEU A 23 -7.24 4.85 -0.27
CA LEU A 23 -5.92 5.00 -0.88
C LEU A 23 -4.77 4.84 0.13
N TYR A 24 -4.94 5.38 1.33
CA TYR A 24 -3.92 5.28 2.38
C TYR A 24 -3.78 3.85 2.92
N GLU A 25 -4.90 3.16 3.18
CA GLU A 25 -4.91 1.74 3.57
C GLU A 25 -4.21 0.88 2.50
N PHE A 26 -4.47 1.16 1.21
CA PHE A 26 -3.79 0.49 0.11
C PHE A 26 -2.28 0.77 0.11
N LEU A 27 -1.87 2.03 0.24
CA LEU A 27 -0.46 2.44 0.28
C LEU A 27 0.30 1.84 1.48
N ASP A 28 -0.36 1.66 2.62
CA ASP A 28 0.22 1.07 3.83
C ASP A 28 0.11 -0.46 3.87
N SER A 29 -0.49 -1.08 2.83
CA SER A 29 -0.73 -2.53 2.74
C SER A 29 -1.61 -3.07 3.87
N GLU A 30 -2.58 -2.28 4.30
CA GLU A 30 -3.54 -2.60 5.38
C GLU A 30 -4.85 -3.21 4.85
N LEU A 31 -5.01 -3.27 3.53
CA LEU A 31 -6.15 -3.90 2.87
C LEU A 31 -6.01 -5.42 2.79
N ASP A 32 -7.15 -6.10 2.77
CA ASP A 32 -7.17 -7.50 2.36
C ASP A 32 -6.84 -7.66 0.86
N ALA A 33 -6.55 -8.89 0.45
CA ALA A 33 -6.10 -9.16 -0.91
C ALA A 33 -7.16 -8.80 -1.96
N SER A 34 -8.45 -9.01 -1.65
CA SER A 34 -9.56 -8.74 -2.57
C SER A 34 -9.74 -7.24 -2.78
N ASP A 35 -9.81 -6.50 -1.68
CA ASP A 35 -9.94 -5.04 -1.68
C ASP A 35 -8.75 -4.37 -2.39
N ALA A 36 -7.54 -4.88 -2.15
CA ALA A 36 -6.35 -4.37 -2.80
C ALA A 36 -6.34 -4.66 -4.31
N ASP A 37 -6.88 -5.81 -4.76
CA ASP A 37 -7.01 -6.13 -6.17
C ASP A 37 -8.04 -5.23 -6.89
N GLU A 38 -9.15 -4.91 -6.22
CA GLU A 38 -10.14 -3.95 -6.76
C GLU A 38 -9.53 -2.57 -7.01
N ILE A 39 -8.77 -2.05 -6.03
CA ILE A 39 -8.07 -0.76 -6.19
C ILE A 39 -7.02 -0.83 -7.29
N ARG A 40 -6.21 -1.91 -7.36
CA ARG A 40 -5.24 -2.10 -8.45
C ARG A 40 -5.91 -2.09 -9.82
N HIS A 41 -7.04 -2.78 -9.95
CA HIS A 41 -7.79 -2.82 -11.20
C HIS A 41 -8.29 -1.42 -11.58
N HIS A 42 -8.82 -0.67 -10.60
CA HIS A 42 -9.27 0.69 -10.83
C HIS A 42 -8.13 1.64 -11.24
N LEU A 43 -7.00 1.66 -10.52
CA LEU A 43 -5.83 2.47 -10.89
C LEU A 43 -5.28 2.07 -12.28
N ALA A 44 -5.36 0.78 -12.62
CA ALA A 44 -4.99 0.28 -13.93
C ALA A 44 -5.96 0.70 -15.05
N ALA A 45 -7.15 1.24 -14.76
CA ALA A 45 -8.14 1.68 -15.75
C ALA A 45 -8.43 3.21 -15.70
N CYS A 46 -8.07 3.88 -14.60
CA CYS A 46 -8.39 5.30 -14.34
C CYS A 46 -7.12 6.13 -14.15
N GLU A 47 -6.71 6.86 -15.20
CA GLU A 47 -5.53 7.74 -15.17
C GLU A 47 -5.62 8.83 -14.07
N PRO A 48 -6.75 9.55 -13.87
CA PRO A 48 -6.84 10.54 -12.80
C PRO A 48 -6.61 9.98 -11.38
N CYS A 49 -7.07 8.75 -11.11
CA CYS A 49 -6.85 8.10 -9.82
C CYS A 49 -5.41 7.57 -9.70
N LEU A 50 -4.80 7.13 -10.81
CA LEU A 50 -3.39 6.77 -10.85
C LEU A 50 -2.49 7.97 -10.55
N ASP A 51 -2.77 9.14 -11.14
CA ASP A 51 -2.03 10.38 -10.87
C ASP A 51 -2.11 10.77 -9.38
N ALA A 52 -3.29 10.63 -8.77
CA ALA A 52 -3.49 10.88 -7.35
C ALA A 52 -2.68 9.88 -6.49
N PHE A 53 -2.69 8.59 -6.86
CA PHE A 53 -1.88 7.56 -6.20
C PHE A 53 -0.38 7.89 -6.27
N ASP A 54 0.14 8.23 -7.45
CA ASP A 54 1.57 8.52 -7.65
C ASP A 54 2.02 9.75 -6.83
N ALA A 55 1.17 10.77 -6.73
CA ALA A 55 1.43 11.95 -5.90
C ALA A 55 1.54 11.58 -4.41
N GLU A 56 0.60 10.78 -3.91
CA GLU A 56 0.56 10.35 -2.51
C GLU A 56 1.72 9.40 -2.16
N GLU A 57 2.07 8.49 -3.09
CA GLU A 57 3.21 7.60 -2.93
C GLU A 57 4.53 8.40 -2.88
N ALA A 58 4.69 9.40 -3.74
CA ALA A 58 5.84 10.30 -3.72
C ALA A 58 5.92 11.07 -2.39
N MET A 59 4.80 11.57 -1.87
CA MET A 59 4.76 12.23 -0.57
C MET A 59 5.19 11.29 0.57
N LYS A 60 4.65 10.06 0.62
CA LYS A 60 5.04 9.06 1.63
C LYS A 60 6.54 8.73 1.54
N LYS A 61 7.09 8.59 0.33
CA LYS A 61 8.53 8.38 0.10
C LYS A 61 9.37 9.53 0.67
N LEU A 62 8.94 10.78 0.46
CA LEU A 62 9.62 11.96 1.00
C LEU A 62 9.61 11.98 2.54
N ILE A 63 8.46 11.71 3.16
CA ILE A 63 8.33 11.66 4.63
C ILE A 63 9.22 10.55 5.20
N LYS A 64 9.19 9.34 4.59
CA LYS A 64 10.01 8.21 5.03
C LYS A 64 11.50 8.54 5.01
N ARG A 65 11.97 9.26 3.99
CA ARG A 65 13.36 9.76 3.93
C ARG A 65 13.65 10.78 5.03
N GLY A 66 12.70 11.65 5.36
CA GLY A 66 12.88 12.68 6.39
C GLY A 66 12.89 12.14 7.83
N CYS A 67 12.24 10.99 8.08
CA CYS A 67 12.03 10.46 9.43
C CYS A 67 12.69 9.09 9.71
N GLY A 68 13.30 8.43 8.72
CA GLY A 68 13.61 7.00 8.76
C GLY A 68 15.07 6.59 9.00
N ASP A 69 16.01 7.54 9.09
CA ASP A 69 17.45 7.22 9.10
C ASP A 69 18.04 7.00 10.51
N GLU A 70 17.25 7.11 11.59
CA GLU A 70 17.75 6.80 12.93
C GLU A 70 17.57 5.30 13.24
N PRO A 71 18.67 4.54 13.38
CA PRO A 71 18.58 3.10 13.64
C PRO A 71 17.89 2.86 14.99
N ALA A 72 17.07 1.80 15.04
CA ALA A 72 16.47 1.38 16.31
C ALA A 72 17.56 1.18 17.38
N PRO A 73 17.36 1.67 18.62
CA PRO A 73 18.33 1.47 19.70
C PRO A 73 18.70 0.00 19.84
N GLU A 74 19.99 -0.29 20.03
CA GLU A 74 20.52 -1.66 20.01
C GLU A 74 19.78 -2.59 20.99
N GLN A 75 19.42 -2.07 22.17
CA GLN A 75 18.65 -2.81 23.16
C GLN A 75 17.26 -3.22 22.68
N LEU A 76 16.56 -2.34 21.94
CA LEU A 76 15.25 -2.66 21.38
C LEU A 76 15.39 -3.70 20.27
N ARG A 77 16.38 -3.54 19.39
CA ARG A 77 16.68 -4.52 18.33
C ARG A 77 17.00 -5.89 18.92
N ALA A 78 17.85 -5.96 19.94
CA ALA A 78 18.22 -7.21 20.61
C ALA A 78 16.99 -7.91 21.24
N LYS A 79 16.10 -7.15 21.89
CA LYS A 79 14.85 -7.68 22.46
C LYS A 79 13.93 -8.26 21.38
N VAL A 80 13.72 -7.53 20.29
CA VAL A 80 12.88 -7.96 19.17
C VAL A 80 13.43 -9.25 18.54
N MET A 81 14.73 -9.30 18.29
CA MET A 81 15.38 -10.50 17.72
C MET A 81 15.29 -11.71 18.65
N ALA A 82 15.44 -11.52 19.97
CA ALA A 82 15.29 -12.60 20.94
C ALA A 82 13.88 -13.19 20.95
N VAL A 83 12.84 -12.34 20.83
CA VAL A 83 11.45 -12.79 20.72
C VAL A 83 11.25 -13.64 19.45
N PHE A 84 11.72 -13.19 18.29
CA PHE A 84 11.60 -13.97 17.05
C PHE A 84 12.37 -15.29 17.11
N ALA A 85 13.59 -15.29 17.65
CA ALA A 85 14.40 -16.49 17.80
C ALA A 85 13.72 -17.57 18.67
N SER A 86 12.89 -17.17 19.63
CA SER A 86 12.15 -18.10 20.49
C SER A 86 10.87 -18.67 19.87
N ARG A 87 10.30 -18.05 18.83
CA ARG A 87 8.93 -18.31 18.35
C ARG A 87 8.83 -18.91 16.94
N THR A 88 9.92 -19.22 16.25
CA THR A 88 9.80 -19.61 14.83
C THR A 88 10.58 -20.88 14.46
N THR A 89 9.95 -22.04 14.63
CA THR A 89 10.21 -23.24 13.81
C THR A 89 9.42 -23.12 12.51
N ILE A 90 9.99 -22.48 11.48
CA ILE A 90 9.44 -22.56 10.12
C ILE A 90 9.70 -23.97 9.59
N THR A 91 8.69 -24.83 9.56
CA THR A 91 8.78 -26.14 8.89
C THR A 91 8.44 -25.96 7.41
N VAL A 92 9.46 -25.85 6.56
CA VAL A 92 9.28 -25.87 5.11
C VAL A 92 9.00 -27.31 4.67
N ARG A 93 7.77 -27.61 4.23
CA ARG A 93 7.44 -28.87 3.54
C ARG A 93 7.90 -28.76 2.09
N GLN A 94 8.86 -29.58 1.68
CA GLN A 94 9.23 -29.75 0.27
C GLN A 94 8.25 -30.71 -0.42
N SER A 95 7.84 -30.37 -1.65
CA SER A 95 7.19 -31.27 -2.63
C SER A 95 7.75 -30.95 -4.01
#